data_AF-A0A1X3DHI8-F1
#
_entry.id   AF-A0A1X3DHI8-F1
#
_cell.length_a   1.000
_cell.length_b   1.000
_cell.length_c   1.000
_cell.angle_alpha   90.00
_cell.angle_beta   90.00
_cell.angle_gamma   90.00
#
_symmetry.space_group_name_H-M   'P 1'
#
loop_
_entity.id
_entity.type
_entity.pdbx_description
1 polymer ?
#
loop_
_entity_poly.entity_id
_entity_poly.type
_entity_poly.pdbx_seq_one_letter_code
_entity_poly.pdbx_strand_id
1 'polypeptide(L)'
;MTKLVLDLNKGIPFNLYENEIVGAVILSLFCDARGTEQDGTIGRGWWGDALTERDEWGSRLWELDRSKEVSETLHRAEDAAKDALHWMIEDGICESISITAYSPRREILGLMIKLDNRRFDLELQHAL
;
A
#
# COMPACT_ATOMS: atom_id res chain seq x y z
N MET A 1 -12.38 9.36 -12.05
CA MET A 1 -11.05 8.72 -12.03
C MET A 1 -10.15 9.62 -11.22
N THR A 2 -9.76 9.20 -10.02
CA THR A 2 -8.96 10.03 -9.10
C THR A 2 -7.51 9.61 -9.21
N LYS A 3 -6.65 10.49 -9.71
CA LYS A 3 -5.21 10.24 -9.77
C LYS A 3 -4.53 10.92 -8.57
N LEU A 4 -3.81 10.14 -7.79
CA LEU A 4 -3.04 10.58 -6.62
C LEU A 4 -1.57 10.37 -6.91
N VAL A 5 -0.75 11.39 -6.68
CA VAL A 5 0.69 11.32 -6.86
C VAL A 5 1.35 11.64 -5.54
N LEU A 6 2.12 10.69 -5.01
CA LEU A 6 2.89 10.85 -3.79
C LEU A 6 4.38 10.84 -4.13
N ASP A 7 5.10 11.77 -3.52
CA ASP A 7 6.56 11.80 -3.53
C ASP A 7 7.02 11.39 -2.13
N LEU A 8 7.58 10.19 -2.00
CA LEU A 8 7.95 9.64 -0.69
C LEU A 8 9.04 10.47 0.00
N ASN A 9 9.77 11.31 -0.74
CA ASN A 9 10.75 12.24 -0.18
C ASN A 9 10.12 13.52 0.43
N LYS A 10 8.86 13.82 0.11
CA LYS A 10 8.16 15.03 0.57
C LYS A 10 7.08 14.75 1.61
N GLY A 11 6.89 13.49 1.96
CA GLY A 11 5.84 13.04 2.86
C GLY A 11 4.44 13.10 2.21
N ILE A 12 3.45 12.63 2.97
CA ILE A 12 2.07 12.52 2.52
C ILE A 12 1.34 13.85 2.77
N PRO A 13 0.74 14.49 1.74
CA PRO A 13 -0.01 15.73 1.92
C PRO A 13 -1.23 15.56 2.85
N PHE A 14 -1.36 16.42 3.87
CA PHE A 14 -2.43 16.31 4.87
C PHE A 14 -3.85 16.41 4.30
N ASN A 15 -4.04 17.16 3.21
CA ASN A 15 -5.36 17.31 2.59
C ASN A 15 -5.90 16.00 1.99
N LEU A 16 -5.06 14.98 1.77
CA LEU A 16 -5.53 13.67 1.32
C LEU A 16 -6.39 12.96 2.36
N TYR A 17 -6.21 13.28 3.64
CA TYR A 17 -6.98 12.70 4.74
C TYR A 17 -8.37 13.34 4.91
N GLU A 18 -8.70 14.39 4.16
CA GLU A 18 -10.07 14.95 4.14
C GLU A 18 -11.09 13.96 3.55
N ASN A 19 -10.63 13.04 2.70
CA ASN A 19 -11.45 11.94 2.21
C ASN A 19 -11.12 10.68 3.01
N GLU A 20 -12.08 10.22 3.82
CA GLU A 20 -11.91 9.07 4.72
C GLU A 20 -11.40 7.80 4.01
N ILE A 21 -11.88 7.52 2.79
CA ILE A 21 -11.47 6.33 2.03
C ILE A 21 -10.07 6.49 1.45
N VAL A 22 -9.73 7.68 0.96
CA VAL A 22 -8.35 7.94 0.51
C VAL A 22 -7.40 7.85 1.70
N GLY A 23 -7.77 8.46 2.84
CA GLY A 23 -7.00 8.37 4.08
C GLY A 23 -6.79 6.93 4.54
N ALA A 24 -7.85 6.13 4.59
CA ALA A 24 -7.79 4.71 4.94
C ALA A 24 -6.87 3.91 4.01
N VAL A 25 -7.00 4.10 2.69
CA VAL A 25 -6.12 3.44 1.71
C VAL A 25 -4.66 3.84 1.93
N ILE A 26 -4.38 5.14 2.07
CA ILE A 26 -3.02 5.62 2.28
C ILE A 26 -2.42 5.12 3.60
N LEU A 27 -3.17 5.15 4.69
CA LEU A 27 -2.71 4.62 5.98
C LEU A 27 -2.46 3.11 5.93
N SER A 28 -3.32 2.35 5.26
CA SER A 28 -3.14 0.90 5.09
C SER A 28 -1.88 0.58 4.29
N LEU A 29 -1.60 1.33 3.22
CA LEU A 29 -0.43 1.08 2.36
C LEU A 29 0.90 1.55 2.96
N PHE A 30 0.89 2.57 3.83
CA PHE A 30 2.10 3.22 4.35
C PHE A 30 2.32 3.10 5.86
N CYS A 31 1.43 2.42 6.58
CA CYS A 31 1.79 1.81 7.85
C CYS A 31 2.51 0.48 7.58
N ASP A 32 3.61 0.23 8.26
CA ASP A 32 4.38 -0.99 8.05
C ASP A 32 3.67 -2.19 8.71
N ALA A 33 3.25 -3.17 7.93
CA ALA A 33 2.89 -4.48 8.46
C ALA A 33 4.15 -5.23 8.90
N ARG A 34 3.99 -6.15 9.85
CA ARG A 34 5.08 -7.02 10.29
C ARG A 34 5.66 -7.80 9.10
N GLY A 35 6.99 -7.79 8.98
CA GLY A 35 7.70 -8.55 7.97
C GLY A 35 9.17 -8.76 8.33
N THR A 36 9.96 -9.14 7.32
CA THR A 36 11.39 -9.44 7.47
C THR A 36 12.22 -8.60 6.53
N GLU A 37 13.43 -8.24 6.95
CA GLU A 37 14.42 -7.62 6.07
C GLU A 37 14.91 -8.60 5.00
N GLN A 38 15.58 -8.09 3.96
CA GLN A 38 16.14 -8.92 2.88
C GLN A 38 17.20 -9.93 3.36
N ASP A 39 17.88 -9.64 4.47
CA ASP A 39 18.86 -10.53 5.10
C ASP A 39 18.21 -11.56 6.04
N GLY A 40 16.87 -11.56 6.15
CA GLY A 40 16.10 -12.46 6.98
C GLY A 40 16.01 -12.05 8.45
N THR A 41 16.52 -10.88 8.83
CA THR A 41 16.35 -10.36 10.20
C THR A 41 14.93 -9.83 10.44
N ILE A 42 14.59 -9.60 11.70
CA ILE A 42 13.29 -9.02 12.09
C ILE A 42 13.20 -7.63 11.45
N GLY A 43 12.19 -7.45 10.61
CA GLY A 43 11.97 -6.19 9.92
C GLY A 43 10.99 -5.28 10.66
N ARG A 44 10.42 -4.36 9.88
CA ARG A 44 9.48 -3.36 10.35
C ARG A 44 8.15 -3.99 10.75
N GLY A 45 7.26 -3.17 11.29
CA GLY A 45 5.92 -3.57 11.69
C GLY A 45 5.24 -2.51 12.54
N TRP A 46 3.92 -2.65 12.69
CA TRP A 46 3.12 -1.75 13.50
C TRP A 46 3.15 -2.22 14.95
N TRP A 47 3.33 -1.28 15.89
CA TRP A 47 3.39 -1.62 17.30
C TRP A 47 2.03 -2.06 17.86
N GLY A 48 0.93 -1.61 17.23
CA GLY A 48 -0.44 -1.94 17.64
C GLY A 48 -0.78 -3.42 17.49
N ASP A 49 -0.10 -4.13 16.57
CA ASP A 49 -0.23 -5.59 16.40
C ASP A 49 0.07 -6.35 17.71
N ALA A 50 0.93 -5.80 18.59
CA ALA A 50 1.22 -6.42 19.88
C ALA A 50 0.06 -6.35 20.89
N LEU A 51 -0.96 -5.53 20.61
CA LEU A 51 -2.14 -5.33 21.46
C LEU A 51 -3.38 -6.07 20.96
N THR A 52 -3.29 -6.77 19.83
CA THR A 52 -4.38 -7.51 19.20
C THR A 52 -3.93 -8.92 18.85
N GLU A 53 -4.85 -9.88 18.89
CA GLU A 53 -4.56 -11.28 18.57
C GLU A 53 -4.86 -11.62 17.10
N ARG A 54 -5.61 -10.76 16.37
CA ARG A 54 -6.20 -11.12 15.06
C ARG A 54 -6.36 -9.96 14.07
N ASP A 55 -5.85 -8.78 14.39
CA ASP A 55 -6.06 -7.57 13.58
C ASP A 55 -4.71 -6.96 13.20
N GLU A 56 -3.99 -7.63 12.31
CA GLU A 56 -2.70 -7.16 11.81
C GLU A 56 -2.92 -6.01 10.82
N TRP A 57 -2.23 -4.89 11.04
CA TRP A 57 -2.43 -3.67 10.24
C TRP A 57 -1.24 -3.33 9.37
N GLY A 58 -1.52 -2.69 8.22
CA GLY A 58 -0.53 -2.07 7.36
C GLY A 58 -0.15 -2.91 6.14
N SER A 59 0.99 -2.58 5.53
CA SER A 59 1.46 -3.21 4.30
C SER A 59 2.92 -3.63 4.39
N ARG A 60 3.26 -4.67 3.62
CA ARG A 60 4.64 -5.12 3.37
C ARG A 60 5.28 -4.44 2.16
N LEU A 61 4.68 -3.37 1.63
CA LEU A 61 5.26 -2.60 0.52
C LEU A 61 6.69 -2.10 0.83
N TRP A 62 7.01 -1.85 2.10
CA TRP A 62 8.35 -1.46 2.53
C TRP A 62 9.42 -2.53 2.26
N GLU A 63 9.05 -3.81 2.13
CA GLU A 63 9.99 -4.90 1.76
C GLU A 63 10.51 -4.75 0.32
N LEU A 64 9.84 -3.92 -0.49
CA LEU A 64 10.20 -3.66 -1.87
C LEU A 64 11.16 -2.47 -2.03
N ASP A 65 11.53 -1.80 -0.94
CA ASP A 65 12.50 -0.70 -0.99
C ASP A 65 13.78 -1.16 -1.71
N ARG A 66 14.23 -0.35 -2.68
CA ARG A 66 15.42 -0.62 -3.53
C ARG A 66 15.34 -1.88 -4.40
N SER A 67 14.14 -2.43 -4.61
CA SER A 67 13.95 -3.58 -5.49
C SER A 67 14.08 -3.19 -6.96
N LYS A 68 14.52 -4.14 -7.80
CA LYS A 68 14.57 -3.90 -9.24
C LYS A 68 13.16 -3.74 -9.80
N GLU A 69 13.02 -2.85 -10.78
CA GLU A 69 11.77 -2.62 -11.52
C GLU A 69 11.54 -3.76 -12.53
N VAL A 70 11.11 -4.91 -12.02
CA VAL A 70 10.79 -6.12 -12.79
C VAL A 70 9.37 -6.59 -12.47
N SER A 71 8.80 -7.43 -13.34
CA SER A 71 7.42 -7.92 -13.20
C SER A 71 7.16 -8.62 -11.86
N GLU A 72 8.16 -9.30 -11.30
CA GLU A 72 8.07 -9.94 -9.99
C GLU A 72 7.86 -8.92 -8.86
N THR A 73 8.56 -7.79 -8.89
CA THR A 73 8.40 -6.71 -7.90
C THR A 73 7.01 -6.09 -8.00
N LEU A 74 6.47 -5.92 -9.21
CA LEU A 74 5.10 -5.44 -9.39
C LEU A 74 4.08 -6.41 -8.82
N HIS A 75 4.25 -7.72 -9.04
CA HIS A 75 3.35 -8.72 -8.48
C HIS A 75 3.39 -8.73 -6.94
N ARG A 76 4.58 -8.66 -6.35
CA ARG A 76 4.72 -8.52 -4.88
C ARG A 76 4.07 -7.23 -4.35
N ALA A 77 4.15 -6.13 -5.10
CA ALA A 77 3.48 -4.88 -4.75
C ALA A 77 1.95 -5.01 -4.79
N GLU A 78 1.40 -5.71 -5.78
CA GLU A 78 -0.03 -6.02 -5.84
C GLU A 78 -0.48 -6.82 -4.63
N ASP A 79 0.24 -7.89 -4.30
CA ASP A 79 -0.13 -8.79 -3.21
C ASP A 79 -0.04 -8.07 -1.86
N ALA A 80 1.07 -7.35 -1.60
CA ALA A 80 1.23 -6.56 -0.38
C ALA A 80 0.17 -5.46 -0.23
N ALA A 81 -0.28 -4.86 -1.34
CA ALA A 81 -1.36 -3.87 -1.32
C ALA A 81 -2.73 -4.52 -1.14
N LYS A 82 -2.98 -5.72 -1.69
CA LYS A 82 -4.24 -6.45 -1.53
C LYS A 82 -4.42 -6.90 -0.09
N ASP A 83 -3.36 -7.48 0.50
CA ASP A 83 -3.33 -7.88 1.90
C ASP A 83 -3.65 -6.69 2.80
N ALA A 84 -2.96 -5.55 2.58
CA ALA A 84 -3.12 -4.35 3.39
C ALA A 84 -4.52 -3.71 3.34
N LEU A 85 -5.25 -3.87 2.23
CA LEU A 85 -6.60 -3.32 2.08
C LEU A 85 -7.70 -4.34 2.40
N HIS A 86 -7.36 -5.60 2.69
CA HIS A 86 -8.34 -6.67 2.85
C HIS A 86 -9.34 -6.41 3.99
N TRP A 87 -8.88 -5.79 5.08
CA TRP A 87 -9.72 -5.41 6.23
C TRP A 87 -10.93 -4.57 5.81
N MET A 88 -10.83 -3.78 4.74
CA MET A 88 -11.94 -2.95 4.25
C MET A 88 -13.12 -3.80 3.75
N ILE A 89 -12.88 -5.05 3.33
CA ILE A 89 -13.95 -6.01 3.04
C ILE A 89 -14.49 -6.62 4.34
N GLU A 90 -13.58 -7.04 5.24
CA GLU A 90 -13.95 -7.69 6.50
C GLU A 90 -14.84 -6.79 7.38
N ASP A 91 -14.55 -5.49 7.39
CA ASP A 91 -15.30 -4.46 8.11
C ASP A 91 -16.52 -3.92 7.33
N GLY A 92 -16.75 -4.40 6.11
CA GLY A 92 -17.90 -4.01 5.28
C GLY A 92 -17.83 -2.59 4.71
N ILE A 93 -16.63 -2.01 4.57
CA ILE A 93 -16.39 -0.71 3.94
C ILE A 93 -16.55 -0.79 2.41
N CYS A 94 -16.26 -1.94 1.82
CA CYS A 94 -16.49 -2.24 0.41
C CYS A 94 -16.81 -3.74 0.21
N GLU A 95 -17.42 -4.07 -0.93
CA GLU A 95 -17.77 -5.47 -1.26
C GLU A 95 -16.63 -6.18 -2.03
N SER A 96 -15.80 -5.41 -2.73
CA SER A 96 -14.77 -5.93 -3.63
C SER A 96 -13.56 -5.02 -3.76
N ILE A 97 -12.38 -5.64 -3.82
CA ILE A 97 -11.10 -4.98 -4.03
C ILE A 97 -10.37 -5.61 -5.21
N SER A 98 -9.87 -4.77 -6.11
CA SER A 98 -8.98 -5.18 -7.19
C SER A 98 -7.82 -4.21 -7.29
N ILE A 99 -6.60 -4.74 -7.29
CA ILE A 99 -5.37 -3.94 -7.38
C ILE A 99 -4.53 -4.46 -8.52
N THR A 100 -4.02 -3.53 -9.32
CA THR A 100 -3.04 -3.80 -10.37
C THR A 100 -1.86 -2.85 -10.23
N ALA A 101 -0.66 -3.41 -10.11
CA ALA A 101 0.57 -2.63 -10.06
C ALA A 101 1.12 -2.47 -11.48
N TYR A 102 1.69 -1.31 -11.73
CA TYR A 102 2.29 -0.99 -13.01
C TYR A 102 3.47 -0.04 -12.81
N SER A 103 4.38 -0.01 -13.77
CA SER A 103 5.39 1.05 -13.84
C SER A 103 5.06 1.98 -15.00
N PRO A 104 4.61 3.22 -14.75
CA PRO A 104 4.35 4.19 -15.81
C PRO A 104 5.65 4.77 -16.40
N ARG A 105 6.71 4.82 -15.58
CA ARG A 105 8.06 5.30 -15.93
C ARG A 105 9.03 4.83 -14.84
N ARG A 106 10.34 4.89 -15.15
CA ARG A 106 11.39 4.56 -14.18
C ARG A 106 11.18 5.24 -12.84
N GLU A 107 11.48 4.52 -11.76
CA GLU A 107 11.41 4.98 -10.37
C GLU A 107 9.99 5.33 -9.89
N ILE A 108 8.95 4.94 -10.65
CA ILE A 108 7.56 5.05 -10.23
C ILE A 108 6.90 3.69 -10.11
N LEU A 109 6.37 3.44 -8.91
CA LEU A 109 5.39 2.38 -8.69
C LEU A 109 3.99 2.97 -8.80
N GLY A 110 3.21 2.48 -9.75
CA GLY A 110 1.78 2.78 -9.89
C GLY A 110 0.93 1.66 -9.30
N LEU A 111 -0.11 2.00 -8.55
CA LEU A 111 -1.15 1.11 -8.06
C LEU A 111 -2.50 1.60 -8.55
N MET A 112 -3.14 0.84 -9.44
CA MET A 112 -4.54 1.03 -9.80
C MET A 112 -5.38 0.26 -8.79
N ILE A 113 -6.09 0.97 -7.92
CA ILE A 113 -6.91 0.42 -6.85
C ILE A 113 -8.38 0.63 -7.22
N LYS A 114 -9.14 -0.45 -7.23
CA LYS A 114 -10.59 -0.42 -7.37
C LYS A 114 -11.24 -0.94 -6.10
N LEU A 115 -12.11 -0.12 -5.53
CA LEU A 115 -12.99 -0.46 -4.41
C LEU A 115 -14.42 -0.35 -4.95
N ASP A 116 -15.07 -1.48 -5.21
CA ASP A 116 -16.35 -1.54 -5.92
C ASP A 116 -16.33 -0.75 -7.23
N ASN A 117 -17.19 0.28 -7.35
CA ASN A 117 -17.28 1.15 -8.52
C ASN A 117 -16.29 2.34 -8.48
N ARG A 118 -15.48 2.48 -7.42
CA ARG A 118 -14.53 3.58 -7.23
C ARG A 118 -13.16 3.14 -7.73
N ARG A 119 -12.49 3.99 -8.51
CA ARG A 119 -11.13 3.78 -9.00
C ARG A 119 -10.20 4.90 -8.59
N PHE A 120 -9.05 4.52 -8.03
CA PHE A 120 -7.95 5.38 -7.65
C PHE A 120 -6.68 4.91 -8.37
N ASP A 121 -5.95 5.84 -8.97
CA ASP A 121 -4.65 5.56 -9.56
C ASP A 121 -3.61 6.26 -8.68
N LEU A 122 -2.87 5.50 -7.90
CA LEU A 122 -1.85 5.98 -6.98
C LEU A 122 -0.47 5.81 -7.62
N GLU A 123 0.24 6.90 -7.86
CA GLU A 123 1.61 6.88 -8.36
C GLU A 123 2.58 7.33 -7.27
N LEU A 124 3.52 6.45 -6.94
CA LEU A 124 4.53 6.64 -5.92
C LEU A 124 5.86 6.94 -6.60
N GLN A 125 6.35 8.17 -6.42
CA GLN A 125 7.65 8.57 -6.93
C GLN A 125 8.73 8.17 -5.94
N HIS A 126 9.87 7.71 -6.46
CA HIS A 126 11.03 7.29 -5.66
C HIS A 126 10.72 6.08 -4.75
N ALA A 127 9.88 5.16 -5.24
CA ALA A 127 9.40 4.01 -4.47
C ALA A 127 10.19 2.71 -4.71
N LEU A 128 11.02 2.65 -5.75
CA LEU A 128 11.81 1.49 -6.17
C LEU A 128 13.27 1.92 -6.40
#